data_AF-A0A7W8CPE6-F1
#
_entry.id   AF-A0A7W8CPE6-F1
#
_cell.length_a   1.000
_cell.length_b   1.000
_cell.length_c   1.000
_cell.angle_alpha   90.00
_cell.angle_beta   90.00
_cell.angle_gamma   90.00
#
_symmetry.space_group_name_H-M   'P 1'
#
loop_
_entity.id
_entity.type
_entity.pdbx_description
1 polymer ?
#
loop_
_entity_poly.entity_id
_entity_poly.type
_entity_poly.pdbx_seq_one_letter_code
_entity_poly.pdbx_strand_id
1 'polypeptide(L)'
;MFSYFPNNYTWSSAVMLCLMAGGQLGQIDRLLASLRNGDPDIDAWTAAWGNAAADREGHAKQDLRQGFTRSASARYLRASTYYLTGERQTPPGLAKSRSYAAGLFARFPPKATKSSSRAPSIRTRRCPKAGCARRSASSTP
;
A
#
# COMPACT_ATOMS: atom_id res chain seq x y z
N MET A 1 -25.13 -3.69 0.86
CA MET A 1 -23.77 -3.18 1.17
C MET A 1 -22.91 -4.37 1.53
N PHE A 2 -21.71 -4.54 0.97
CA PHE A 2 -20.79 -5.61 1.41
C PHE A 2 -20.23 -5.26 2.79
N SER A 3 -20.34 -6.21 3.74
CA SER A 3 -19.75 -6.09 5.06
C SER A 3 -18.97 -7.37 5.36
N TYR A 4 -17.67 -7.25 5.58
CA TYR A 4 -16.81 -8.39 5.91
C TYR A 4 -16.87 -8.70 7.42
N PHE A 5 -16.88 -7.66 8.25
CA PHE A 5 -17.14 -7.68 9.68
C PHE A 5 -18.57 -7.19 9.94
N PRO A 6 -19.50 -8.05 10.42
CA PRO A 6 -20.92 -7.69 10.55
C PRO A 6 -21.16 -6.45 11.42
N ASN A 7 -20.39 -6.29 12.50
CA ASN A 7 -20.60 -5.25 13.50
C ASN A 7 -19.68 -4.02 13.32
N ASN A 8 -18.74 -4.05 12.37
CA ASN A 8 -17.69 -3.04 12.26
C ASN A 8 -17.52 -2.51 10.83
N TYR A 9 -18.21 -1.40 10.54
CA TYR A 9 -18.15 -0.78 9.22
C TYR A 9 -16.76 -0.26 8.85
N THR A 10 -16.01 0.30 9.81
CA THR A 10 -14.68 0.89 9.54
C THR A 10 -13.72 -0.14 8.95
N TRP A 11 -13.60 -1.31 9.59
CA TRP A 11 -12.80 -2.43 9.11
C TRP A 11 -13.36 -3.02 7.80
N SER A 12 -14.68 -3.20 7.70
CA SER A 12 -15.34 -3.68 6.47
C SER A 12 -15.09 -2.76 5.27
N SER A 13 -15.09 -1.44 5.46
CA SER A 13 -14.79 -0.47 4.41
C SER A 13 -13.35 -0.57 3.91
N ALA A 14 -12.40 -0.91 4.80
CA ALA A 14 -11.01 -1.10 4.42
C ALA A 14 -10.84 -2.34 3.54
N VAL A 15 -11.53 -3.44 3.89
CA VAL A 15 -11.58 -4.65 3.06
C VAL A 15 -12.19 -4.37 1.70
N MET A 16 -13.31 -3.64 1.66
CA MET A 16 -13.98 -3.26 0.42
C MET A 16 -13.05 -2.46 -0.51
N LEU A 17 -12.37 -1.44 0.01
CA LEU A 17 -11.41 -0.64 -0.78
C LEU A 17 -10.22 -1.47 -1.26
N CYS A 18 -9.75 -2.42 -0.45
CA CYS A 18 -8.70 -3.34 -0.85
C CYS A 18 -9.12 -4.20 -2.05
N LEU A 19 -10.35 -4.72 -2.03
CA LEU A 19 -10.92 -5.48 -3.15
C LEU A 19 -11.01 -4.62 -4.42
N MET A 20 -11.48 -3.37 -4.30
CA MET A 20 -11.53 -2.42 -5.42
C MET A 20 -10.14 -2.09 -5.96
N ALA A 21 -9.11 -2.08 -5.11
CA ALA A 21 -7.72 -1.83 -5.49
C ALA A 21 -6.98 -3.08 -6.03
N GLY A 22 -7.67 -4.19 -6.29
CA GLY A 22 -7.10 -5.41 -6.87
C GLY A 22 -6.64 -6.46 -5.84
N GLY A 23 -7.12 -6.37 -4.61
CA GLY A 23 -6.96 -7.41 -3.59
C GLY A 23 -7.69 -8.70 -3.96
N GLN A 24 -7.13 -9.85 -3.61
CA GLN A 24 -7.73 -11.16 -3.86
C GLN A 24 -8.57 -11.61 -2.65
N LEU A 25 -9.88 -11.80 -2.83
CA LEU A 25 -10.80 -12.16 -1.74
C LEU A 25 -10.35 -13.39 -0.94
N GLY A 26 -10.00 -14.49 -1.60
CA GLY A 26 -9.55 -15.71 -0.90
C GLY A 26 -8.18 -15.59 -0.20
N GLN A 27 -7.37 -14.57 -0.52
CA GLN A 27 -6.16 -14.26 0.27
C GLN A 27 -6.52 -13.40 1.48
N ILE A 28 -7.41 -12.42 1.29
CA ILE A 28 -7.91 -11.56 2.36
C ILE A 28 -8.66 -12.40 3.41
N ASP A 29 -9.49 -13.34 2.97
CA ASP A 29 -10.28 -14.18 3.88
C ASP A 29 -9.39 -15.04 4.78
N ARG A 30 -8.33 -15.65 4.21
CA ARG A 30 -7.33 -16.39 5.00
C ARG A 30 -6.54 -15.51 5.95
N LEU A 31 -6.23 -14.28 5.53
CA LEU A 31 -5.51 -13.31 6.34
C LEU A 31 -6.32 -12.80 7.53
N LEU A 32 -7.61 -12.53 7.32
CA LEU A 32 -8.51 -11.99 8.34
C LEU A 32 -9.27 -13.07 9.11
N ALA A 33 -9.06 -14.35 8.79
CA ALA A 33 -9.76 -15.48 9.42
C ALA A 33 -9.66 -15.43 10.96
N SER A 34 -8.48 -15.13 11.50
CA SER A 34 -8.25 -15.01 12.96
C SER A 34 -8.92 -13.78 13.58
N LEU A 35 -9.17 -12.74 12.79
CA LEU A 35 -9.75 -11.47 13.23
C LEU A 35 -11.28 -11.45 13.08
N ARG A 36 -11.86 -12.44 12.39
CA ARG A 36 -13.26 -12.43 11.92
C ARG A 36 -14.32 -12.37 13.01
N ASN A 37 -14.05 -12.97 14.17
CA ASN A 37 -15.02 -13.13 15.26
C ASN A 37 -14.89 -12.06 16.37
N GLY A 38 -13.97 -11.10 16.22
CA GLY A 38 -13.70 -10.08 17.23
C GLY A 38 -13.76 -8.67 16.67
N ASP A 39 -13.43 -7.70 17.52
CA ASP A 39 -13.03 -6.36 17.08
C ASP A 39 -11.53 -6.38 16.82
N PRO A 40 -11.06 -6.18 15.57
CA PRO A 40 -9.65 -6.20 15.26
C PRO A 40 -8.90 -5.14 16.05
N ASP A 41 -7.87 -5.57 16.80
CA ASP A 41 -6.87 -4.65 17.32
C ASP A 41 -6.03 -4.07 16.17
N ILE A 42 -5.58 -2.82 16.32
CA ILE A 42 -4.82 -2.11 15.28
C ILE A 42 -3.50 -2.83 15.00
N ASP A 43 -2.81 -3.32 16.04
CA ASP A 43 -1.54 -4.00 15.86
C ASP A 43 -1.75 -5.36 15.18
N ALA A 44 -2.78 -6.10 15.59
CA ALA A 44 -3.14 -7.36 14.95
C ALA A 44 -3.54 -7.17 13.48
N TRP A 45 -4.28 -6.10 13.16
CA TRP A 45 -4.63 -5.74 11.78
C TRP A 45 -3.40 -5.41 10.95
N THR A 46 -2.58 -4.46 11.40
CA THR A 46 -1.38 -4.03 10.67
C THR A 46 -0.40 -5.19 10.49
N ALA A 47 -0.24 -6.05 11.49
CA ALA A 47 0.59 -7.25 11.39
C ALA A 47 0.04 -8.26 10.37
N ALA A 48 -1.27 -8.53 10.38
CA ALA A 48 -1.89 -9.45 9.42
C ALA A 48 -1.64 -8.99 7.97
N TRP A 49 -1.93 -7.72 7.67
CA TRP A 49 -1.68 -7.12 6.35
C TRP A 49 -0.21 -7.07 5.97
N GLY A 50 0.68 -6.73 6.91
CA GLY A 50 2.12 -6.73 6.71
C GLY A 50 2.65 -8.12 6.34
N ASN A 51 2.20 -9.16 7.06
CA ASN A 51 2.61 -10.54 6.81
C ASN A 51 2.18 -11.03 5.42
N ALA A 52 0.92 -10.83 5.01
CA ALA A 52 0.54 -11.24 3.66
C ALA A 52 1.22 -10.41 2.57
N ALA A 53 1.50 -9.14 2.82
CA ALA A 53 2.25 -8.33 1.86
C ALA A 53 3.68 -8.88 1.69
N ALA A 54 4.36 -9.20 2.80
CA ALA A 54 5.68 -9.84 2.79
C ALA A 54 5.68 -11.20 2.07
N ASP A 55 4.66 -12.04 2.28
CA ASP A 55 4.50 -13.30 1.55
C ASP A 55 4.37 -13.07 0.04
N ARG A 56 3.57 -12.07 -0.38
CA ARG A 56 3.42 -11.74 -1.80
C ARG A 56 4.73 -11.23 -2.41
N GLU A 57 5.50 -10.44 -1.68
CA GLU A 57 6.85 -10.06 -2.11
C GLU A 57 7.79 -11.26 -2.23
N GLY A 58 7.73 -12.21 -1.28
CA GLY A 58 8.53 -13.44 -1.32
C GLY A 58 8.29 -14.23 -2.61
N HIS A 59 7.02 -14.43 -2.97
CA HIS A 59 6.66 -15.07 -4.23
C HIS A 59 7.04 -14.22 -5.44
N ALA A 60 6.85 -12.89 -5.39
CA ALA A 60 7.24 -12.01 -6.49
C ALA A 60 8.75 -12.07 -6.78
N LYS A 61 9.57 -12.13 -5.72
CA LYS A 61 11.03 -12.34 -5.82
C LYS A 61 11.35 -13.70 -6.46
N GLN A 62 10.59 -14.75 -6.13
CA GLN A 62 10.75 -16.07 -6.75
C GLN A 62 10.44 -16.04 -8.24
N ASP A 63 9.35 -15.39 -8.65
CA ASP A 63 9.00 -15.25 -10.07
C ASP A 63 10.07 -14.49 -10.84
N LEU A 64 10.63 -13.42 -10.25
CA LEU A 64 11.73 -12.67 -10.86
C LEU A 64 12.95 -13.55 -11.08
N ARG A 65 13.30 -14.41 -10.10
CA ARG A 65 14.40 -15.37 -10.26
C ARG A 65 14.14 -16.38 -11.39
N GLN A 66 12.87 -16.71 -11.66
CA GLN A 66 12.46 -17.60 -12.74
C GLN A 66 12.24 -16.86 -14.08
N GLY A 67 12.38 -15.53 -14.12
CA GLY A 67 12.17 -14.72 -15.33
C GLY A 67 10.70 -14.34 -15.61
N PHE A 68 9.75 -14.70 -14.73
CA PHE A 68 8.32 -14.42 -14.90
C PHE A 68 7.93 -13.00 -14.48
N THR A 69 8.44 -12.00 -15.20
CA THR A 69 8.29 -10.56 -14.89
C THR A 69 6.85 -10.07 -14.78
N ARG A 70 5.94 -10.55 -15.65
CA ARG A 70 4.51 -10.18 -15.60
C ARG A 70 3.82 -10.71 -14.34
N SER A 71 4.18 -11.90 -13.91
CA SER A 71 3.61 -12.50 -12.71
C SER A 71 4.17 -11.84 -11.44
N ALA A 72 5.48 -11.52 -11.45
CA ALA A 72 6.13 -10.76 -10.38
C ALA A 72 5.48 -9.38 -10.19
N SER A 73 5.24 -8.64 -11.27
CA SER A 73 4.67 -7.29 -11.19
C SER A 73 3.25 -7.29 -10.60
N ALA A 74 2.43 -8.28 -10.96
CA ALA A 74 1.10 -8.46 -10.38
C ALA A 74 1.16 -8.75 -8.87
N ARG A 75 2.11 -9.60 -8.44
CA ARG A 75 2.31 -9.91 -7.02
C ARG A 75 2.84 -8.72 -6.22
N TYR A 76 3.76 -7.95 -6.78
CA TYR A 76 4.26 -6.70 -6.20
C TYR A 76 3.19 -5.62 -6.08
N LEU A 77 2.34 -5.45 -7.10
CA LEU A 77 1.19 -4.56 -7.02
C LEU A 77 0.29 -4.95 -5.86
N ARG A 78 -0.01 -6.24 -5.71
CA ARG A 78 -0.85 -6.74 -4.61
C ARG A 78 -0.20 -6.54 -3.23
N ALA A 79 1.10 -6.79 -3.11
CA ALA A 79 1.86 -6.52 -1.88
C ALA A 79 1.74 -5.05 -1.47
N SER A 80 1.89 -4.13 -2.43
CA SER A 80 1.70 -2.69 -2.19
C SER A 80 0.30 -2.38 -1.67
N THR A 81 -0.75 -2.89 -2.32
CA THR A 81 -2.13 -2.71 -1.89
C THR A 81 -2.35 -3.21 -0.45
N TYR A 82 -1.72 -4.32 -0.06
CA TYR A 82 -1.85 -4.89 1.27
C TYR A 82 -1.17 -4.04 2.35
N TYR A 83 0.05 -3.55 2.11
CA TYR A 83 0.70 -2.62 3.04
C TYR A 83 -0.12 -1.33 3.24
N LEU A 84 -0.66 -0.76 2.17
CA LEU A 84 -1.48 0.46 2.23
C LEU A 84 -2.83 0.22 2.93
N THR A 85 -3.38 -0.99 2.83
CA THR A 85 -4.61 -1.35 3.55
C THR A 85 -4.34 -1.52 5.05
N GLY A 86 -3.20 -2.12 5.40
CA GLY A 86 -2.78 -2.35 6.78
C GLY A 86 -2.51 -1.07 7.58
N GLU A 87 -2.02 -0.01 6.92
CA GLU A 87 -1.69 1.27 7.57
C GLU A 87 -2.86 2.25 7.65
N ARG A 88 -3.95 1.98 6.92
CA ARG A 88 -5.09 2.90 6.74
C ARG A 88 -5.69 3.34 8.08
N GLN A 89 -5.89 2.39 8.99
CA GLN A 89 -6.49 2.62 10.31
C GLN A 89 -5.45 2.83 11.41
N THR A 90 -4.15 2.71 11.09
CA THR A 90 -3.07 3.00 12.02
C THR A 90 -2.96 4.51 12.26
N PRO A 91 -2.81 4.96 13.52
CA PRO A 91 -2.58 6.35 13.82
C PRO A 91 -1.24 6.85 13.23
N PRO A 92 -1.08 8.16 12.98
CA PRO A 92 0.18 8.71 12.52
C PRO A 92 1.34 8.34 13.46
N GLY A 93 2.42 7.80 12.91
CA GLY A 93 3.56 7.34 13.70
C GLY A 93 4.56 6.53 12.88
N LEU A 94 5.55 5.97 13.57
CA LEU A 94 6.63 5.21 12.92
C LEU A 94 6.11 3.95 12.22
N ALA A 95 5.16 3.24 12.82
CA ALA A 95 4.54 2.03 12.24
C ALA A 95 3.82 2.33 10.92
N LYS A 96 3.08 3.45 10.88
CA LYS A 96 2.40 3.94 9.69
C LYS A 96 3.40 4.28 8.58
N SER A 97 4.40 5.10 8.89
CA SER A 97 5.44 5.51 7.94
C SER A 97 6.21 4.32 7.38
N ARG A 98 6.51 3.30 8.20
CA ARG A 98 7.18 2.06 7.76
C ARG A 98 6.32 1.27 6.79
N SER A 99 5.04 1.08 7.10
CA SER A 99 4.09 0.37 6.23
C SER A 99 3.88 1.10 4.91
N TYR A 100 3.74 2.43 4.96
CA TYR A 100 3.64 3.27 3.77
C TYR A 100 4.89 3.18 2.88
N ALA A 101 6.09 3.27 3.48
CA ALA A 101 7.34 3.11 2.76
C ALA A 101 7.45 1.72 2.12
N ALA A 102 7.14 0.65 2.86
CA ALA A 102 7.12 -0.71 2.34
C ALA A 102 6.15 -0.85 1.14
N GLY A 103 4.96 -0.27 1.23
CA GLY A 103 3.99 -0.24 0.14
C GLY A 103 4.53 0.44 -1.12
N LEU A 104 5.25 1.54 -0.99
CA LEU A 104 5.88 2.23 -2.12
C LEU A 104 7.02 1.42 -2.75
N PHE A 105 7.89 0.82 -1.92
CA PHE A 105 9.00 0.00 -2.39
C PHE A 105 8.52 -1.28 -3.08
N ALA A 106 7.44 -1.89 -2.57
CA ALA A 106 6.82 -3.05 -3.21
C ALA A 106 6.31 -2.69 -4.61
N ARG A 107 5.70 -1.51 -4.78
CA ARG A 107 5.15 -1.05 -6.06
C ARG A 107 6.24 -0.75 -7.09
N PHE A 108 7.35 -0.20 -6.64
CA PHE A 108 8.50 0.18 -7.45
C PHE A 108 9.77 -0.39 -6.83
N PRO A 109 10.02 -1.71 -7.00
CA PRO A 109 11.28 -2.26 -6.52
C PRO A 109 12.42 -1.51 -7.21
N PRO A 110 13.50 -1.14 -6.49
CA PRO A 110 14.65 -0.53 -7.12
C PRO A 110 15.08 -1.44 -8.27
N LYS A 111 15.12 -0.89 -9.49
CA LYS A 111 15.50 -1.66 -10.67
C LYS A 111 16.86 -2.27 -10.39
N ALA A 112 16.93 -3.61 -10.27
CA ALA A 112 18.19 -4.30 -10.46
C ALA A 112 18.65 -3.91 -11.87
N THR A 113 19.84 -3.32 -11.94
CA THR A 113 20.42 -2.67 -13.12
C THR A 113 20.44 -3.59 -14.34
N LYS A 114 19.38 -3.56 -15.14
CA LYS A 114 19.46 -3.88 -16.57
C LYS A 114 18.78 -2.77 -17.35
N SER A 115 19.64 -2.05 -18.06
CA SER A 115 19.34 -1.10 -19.14
C SER A 115 18.09 -1.54 -19.91
N SER A 116 16.97 -0.85 -19.70
CA SER A 116 15.80 -0.97 -20.57
C SER A 116 15.03 0.34 -20.51
N SER A 117 15.00 1.00 -21.66
CA SER A 117 14.72 2.41 -21.94
C SER A 117 13.25 2.84 -21.84
N ARG A 118 12.40 2.09 -21.16
CA ARG A 118 11.00 2.48 -20.91
C ARG A 118 10.64 2.31 -19.45
N ALA A 119 11.00 3.31 -18.64
CA ALA A 119 10.39 3.52 -17.33
C ALA A 119 9.23 4.53 -17.48
N PRO A 120 8.04 4.30 -16.90
CA PRO A 120 7.09 5.38 -16.72
C PRO A 120 7.69 6.40 -15.74
N SER A 121 7.94 7.61 -16.23
CA SER A 121 8.45 8.73 -15.45
C SER A 121 7.37 9.21 -14.48
N ILE A 122 7.31 8.60 -13.29
CA ILE A 122 6.60 9.20 -12.16
C ILE A 122 7.52 10.26 -11.58
N ARG A 123 7.38 11.49 -12.09
CA ARG A 123 8.11 12.65 -11.59
C ARG A 123 7.49 13.03 -10.23
N THR A 124 8.10 12.60 -9.14
CA THR A 124 7.74 13.08 -7.80
C THR A 124 8.05 14.57 -7.75
N ARG A 125 7.08 15.43 -8.04
CA ARG A 125 7.23 16.87 -7.83
C ARG A 125 7.22 17.11 -6.32
N ARG A 126 8.40 17.34 -5.74
CA ARG A 126 8.48 17.98 -4.42
C ARG A 126 7.93 19.39 -4.59
N CYS A 127 6.71 19.62 -4.09
CA CYS A 127 6.17 20.96 -3.96
C CYS A 127 6.93 21.64 -2.80
N PRO A 128 7.65 22.76 -3.03
CA PRO A 128 8.37 23.43 -1.96
C PRO A 128 7.36 24.06 -0.99
N LYS A 129 7.22 23.45 0.20
CA LYS A 129 6.47 24.05 1.33
C LYS A 129 7.34 25.09 2.02
N ALA A 130 7.47 26.28 1.43
CA ALA A 130 7.82 27.53 2.11
C ALA A 130 7.83 28.66 1.07
N GLY A 131 6.86 29.58 1.13
CA GLY A 131 6.85 30.75 0.25
C GLY A 131 5.49 31.28 -0.17
N CYS A 132 4.46 31.23 0.69
CA CYS A 132 3.28 32.08 0.53
C CYS A 132 3.63 33.48 1.06
N ALA A 133 4.61 34.13 0.43
CA ALA A 133 4.96 35.52 0.73
C ALA A 133 4.03 36.43 -0.07
N ARG A 134 3.04 36.96 0.64
CA ARG A 134 2.23 38.16 0.36
C ARG A 134 2.91 39.07 -0.67
N ARG A 135 2.44 39.08 -1.94
CA ARG A 135 2.75 40.15 -2.88
C ARG A 135 2.00 41.39 -2.42
N SER A 136 2.72 42.27 -1.75
CA SER A 136 2.37 43.68 -1.57
C SER A 136 2.02 44.28 -2.92
N ALA A 137 0.84 44.89 -3.01
CA ALA A 137 0.49 45.78 -4.10
C ALA A 137 1.48 46.96 -4.10
N SER A 138 2.32 47.03 -5.13
CA SER A 138 3.09 48.23 -5.45
C SER A 138 2.17 49.17 -6.21
N SER A 139 1.59 50.13 -5.49
CA SER A 139 1.14 51.41 -6.03
C SER A 139 2.36 52.26 -6.37
N THR A 140 2.42 52.75 -7.60
CA THR A 140 3.33 53.85 -7.97
C THR A 140 2.80 54.55 -9.23
N PRO A 141 3.19 55.81 -9.45
CA PRO A 141 2.49 57.02 -9.05
C PRO A 141 1.66 57.65 -10.18
#